data_AF-A0A970J6C4-F1
#
_entry.id   AF-A0A970J6C4-F1
#
_cell.length_a   1.000
_cell.length_b   1.000
_cell.length_c   1.000
_cell.angle_alpha   90.00
_cell.angle_beta   90.00
_cell.angle_gamma   90.00
#
_symmetry.space_group_name_H-M   'P 1'
#
loop_
_entity.id
_entity.type
_entity.pdbx_description
1 polymer ?
#
loop_
_entity_poly.entity_id
_entity_poly.type
_entity_poly.pdbx_seq_one_letter_code
_entity_poly.pdbx_strand_id
1 'polypeptide(L)'
;MKEQLLRIYHGFGLPRLIIAGFLLLLIIIAAGTELSVAGLLSDALVRIGQNGIYVLAMVPSIQAGVGLNFGLPVGVICGIVGVLVAMEFSLLGFTGFLVAILLAVPLAIGAGYLYSLLINRVQGQEMMVGTYVGFSVVAGMCIFWLMAPFRNPALIWPVGGQGLRVTLTLADTFAGVLNNFLSFELFGLAVPTGLLLFYTLMVVLVWLFFKTKAGVAMEVVGRNPRFAAASGLSLTKYRTLGIIMSTVLAAIGYVTYAQSFG
;
A
#
# COMPACT_ATOMS: atom_id res chain seq x y z
N MET A 1 6.32 -36.71 -24.68
CA MET A 1 6.54 -35.25 -24.80
C MET A 1 5.25 -34.43 -24.87
N LYS A 2 4.32 -34.68 -25.81
CA LYS A 2 3.05 -33.93 -25.90
C LYS A 2 2.15 -34.05 -24.65
N GLU A 3 2.04 -35.23 -24.05
CA GLU A 3 1.22 -35.44 -22.83
C GLU A 3 1.80 -34.77 -21.58
N GLN A 4 3.13 -34.67 -21.46
CA GLN A 4 3.78 -33.94 -20.37
C GLN A 4 3.59 -32.42 -20.53
N LEU A 5 3.68 -31.91 -21.76
CA LEU A 5 3.37 -30.51 -22.06
C LEU A 5 1.89 -30.18 -21.79
N LEU A 6 0.96 -31.08 -22.11
CA LEU A 6 -0.46 -30.91 -21.81
C LEU A 6 -0.78 -30.96 -20.30
N ARG A 7 -0.07 -31.80 -19.52
CA ARG A 7 -0.17 -31.79 -18.05
C ARG A 7 0.36 -30.51 -17.42
N ILE A 8 1.49 -29.99 -17.92
CA ILE A 8 2.03 -28.70 -17.48
C ILE A 8 1.07 -27.56 -17.86
N TYR A 9 0.52 -27.59 -19.08
CA TYR A 9 -0.47 -26.62 -19.57
C TYR A 9 -1.73 -26.55 -18.70
N HIS A 10 -2.29 -27.70 -18.33
CA HIS A 10 -3.48 -27.76 -17.46
C HIS A 10 -3.18 -27.50 -15.97
N GLY A 11 -1.97 -27.80 -15.48
CA GLY A 11 -1.59 -27.61 -14.08
C GLY A 11 -1.10 -26.20 -13.72
N PHE A 12 -0.39 -25.54 -14.64
CA PHE A 12 0.15 -24.19 -14.41
C PHE A 12 -0.82 -23.06 -14.78
N GLY A 13 -1.77 -23.34 -15.69
CA GLY A 13 -2.68 -22.34 -16.23
C GLY A 13 -2.01 -21.42 -17.26
N LEU A 14 -2.71 -21.19 -18.36
CA LEU A 14 -2.27 -20.34 -19.48
C LEU A 14 -1.73 -18.96 -19.02
N PRO A 15 -2.35 -18.23 -18.07
CA PRO A 15 -1.86 -16.90 -17.67
C PRO A 15 -0.45 -16.93 -17.06
N ARG A 16 -0.13 -17.95 -16.25
CA ARG A 16 1.18 -18.05 -15.59
C ARG A 16 2.28 -18.40 -16.59
N LEU A 17 1.97 -19.24 -17.57
CA LEU A 17 2.89 -19.57 -18.66
C LEU A 17 3.19 -18.35 -19.52
N ILE A 18 2.19 -17.53 -19.84
CA ILE A 18 2.38 -16.28 -20.58
C ILE A 18 3.28 -15.32 -19.77
N ILE A 19 3.01 -15.13 -18.48
CA ILE A 19 3.81 -14.26 -17.61
C ILE A 19 5.26 -14.76 -17.49
N ALA A 20 5.45 -16.06 -17.28
CA ALA A 20 6.78 -16.66 -17.17
C ALA A 20 7.57 -16.57 -18.48
N GLY A 21 6.90 -16.82 -19.62
CA GLY A 21 7.50 -16.67 -20.95
C GLY A 21 7.87 -15.22 -21.24
N PHE A 22 7.02 -14.27 -20.88
CA PHE A 22 7.31 -12.84 -21.00
C PHE A 22 8.48 -12.41 -20.12
N LEU A 23 8.55 -12.87 -18.87
CA LEU A 23 9.67 -12.59 -17.98
C LEU A 23 10.99 -13.16 -18.54
N LEU A 24 10.98 -14.39 -19.05
CA LEU A 24 12.16 -15.00 -19.69
C LEU A 24 12.61 -14.21 -20.92
N LEU A 25 11.67 -13.77 -21.76
CA LEU A 25 11.96 -12.90 -22.90
C LEU A 25 12.65 -11.60 -22.45
N LEU A 26 12.14 -10.95 -21.41
CA LEU A 26 12.73 -9.73 -20.86
C LEU A 26 14.14 -9.96 -20.32
N ILE A 27 14.39 -11.09 -19.66
CA ILE A 27 15.74 -11.45 -19.16
C ILE A 27 16.72 -11.67 -20.32
N ILE A 28 16.28 -12.33 -21.40
CA ILE A 28 17.11 -12.55 -22.60
C ILE A 28 17.44 -11.20 -23.27
N ILE A 29 16.46 -10.31 -23.42
CA ILE A 29 16.66 -8.97 -23.97
C ILE A 29 17.62 -8.16 -23.08
N ALA A 30 17.46 -8.22 -21.76
CA ALA A 30 18.33 -7.53 -20.80
C ALA A 30 19.78 -8.02 -20.87
N ALA A 31 19.99 -9.33 -21.04
CA ALA A 31 21.32 -9.90 -21.23
C ALA A 31 21.95 -9.44 -22.56
N GLY A 32 21.14 -9.16 -23.58
CA GLY A 32 21.59 -8.63 -24.87
C GLY A 32 21.88 -7.13 -24.89
N THR A 33 21.44 -6.36 -23.89
CA THR A 33 21.60 -4.89 -23.81
C THR A 33 22.66 -4.44 -22.79
N GLU A 34 23.53 -5.35 -22.34
CA GLU A 34 24.58 -5.11 -21.32
C GLU A 34 24.05 -4.59 -19.97
N LEU A 35 22.73 -4.70 -19.73
CA LEU A 35 22.12 -4.36 -18.45
C LEU A 35 22.47 -5.41 -17.39
N SER A 36 22.75 -4.96 -16.16
CA SER A 36 22.96 -5.88 -15.05
C SER A 36 21.66 -6.62 -14.71
N VAL A 37 21.57 -7.89 -15.10
CA VAL A 37 20.41 -8.74 -14.78
C VAL A 37 20.21 -8.81 -13.26
N ALA A 38 21.31 -8.82 -12.50
CA ALA A 38 21.27 -8.79 -11.03
C ALA A 38 20.71 -7.46 -10.48
N GLY A 39 20.99 -6.32 -11.11
CA GLY A 39 20.41 -5.03 -10.74
C GLY A 39 18.90 -4.98 -11.01
N LEU A 40 18.46 -5.46 -12.18
CA LEU A 40 17.04 -5.54 -12.52
C LEU A 40 16.25 -6.45 -11.56
N LEU A 41 16.86 -7.57 -11.13
CA LEU A 41 16.26 -8.45 -10.13
C LEU A 41 16.22 -7.78 -8.75
N SER A 42 17.24 -7.00 -8.39
CA SER A 42 17.26 -6.24 -7.12
C SER A 42 16.14 -5.19 -7.09
N ASP A 43 15.96 -4.44 -8.18
CA ASP A 43 14.87 -3.47 -8.33
C ASP A 43 13.49 -4.15 -8.29
N ALA A 44 13.36 -5.34 -8.89
CA ALA A 44 12.14 -6.12 -8.81
C ALA A 44 11.82 -6.54 -7.36
N LEU A 45 12.83 -6.94 -6.58
CA LEU A 45 12.65 -7.28 -5.16
C LEU A 45 12.24 -6.06 -4.33
N VAL A 46 12.86 -4.90 -4.56
CA VAL A 46 12.46 -3.64 -3.93
C VAL A 46 11.00 -3.32 -4.24
N ARG A 47 10.58 -3.47 -5.50
CA ARG A 47 9.19 -3.24 -5.93
C ARG A 47 8.17 -4.17 -5.27
N ILE A 48 8.56 -5.42 -4.97
CA ILE A 48 7.71 -6.35 -4.22
C ILE A 48 7.46 -5.82 -2.81
N GLY A 49 8.51 -5.39 -2.10
CA GLY A 49 8.38 -4.82 -0.76
C GLY A 49 7.58 -3.51 -0.76
N GLN A 50 7.87 -2.62 -1.70
CA GLN A 50 7.18 -1.33 -1.89
C GLN A 50 5.67 -1.48 -2.08
N ASN A 51 5.27 -2.34 -3.02
CA ASN A 51 3.88 -2.46 -3.43
C ASN A 51 3.13 -3.54 -2.63
N GLY A 52 3.84 -4.44 -1.96
CA GLY A 52 3.25 -5.55 -1.22
C GLY A 52 2.27 -5.08 -0.13
N ILE A 53 2.59 -4.00 0.59
CA ILE A 53 1.70 -3.47 1.64
C ILE A 53 0.41 -2.90 1.04
N TYR A 54 0.46 -2.30 -0.15
CA TYR A 54 -0.76 -1.86 -0.83
C TYR A 54 -1.66 -3.04 -1.21
N VAL A 55 -1.08 -4.16 -1.65
CA VAL A 55 -1.83 -5.39 -1.90
C VAL A 55 -2.48 -5.90 -0.61
N LEU A 56 -1.74 -5.89 0.50
CA LEU A 56 -2.29 -6.26 1.82
C LEU A 56 -3.42 -5.35 2.27
N ALA A 57 -3.34 -4.04 1.97
CA ALA A 57 -4.38 -3.08 2.31
C ALA A 57 -5.74 -3.40 1.69
N MET A 58 -5.77 -4.13 0.57
CA MET A 58 -7.02 -4.57 -0.07
C MET A 58 -7.68 -5.76 0.65
N VAL A 59 -6.91 -6.57 1.39
CA VAL A 59 -7.41 -7.84 1.95
C VAL A 59 -8.55 -7.62 2.96
N PRO A 60 -8.45 -6.69 3.94
CA PRO A 60 -9.55 -6.42 4.87
C PRO A 60 -10.86 -5.97 4.23
N SER A 61 -10.81 -5.12 3.20
CA SER A 61 -12.03 -4.61 2.56
C SER A 61 -12.74 -5.70 1.75
N ILE A 62 -11.97 -6.56 1.08
CA ILE A 62 -12.49 -7.72 0.35
C ILE A 62 -13.15 -8.70 1.34
N GLN A 63 -12.44 -9.03 2.43
CA GLN A 63 -12.94 -9.99 3.42
C GLN A 63 -14.17 -9.48 4.17
N ALA A 64 -14.33 -8.16 4.30
CA ALA A 64 -15.53 -7.54 4.87
C ALA A 64 -16.71 -7.43 3.88
N GLY A 65 -16.54 -7.84 2.61
CA GLY A 65 -17.58 -7.78 1.59
C GLY A 65 -17.89 -6.36 1.09
N VAL A 66 -16.95 -5.43 1.22
CA VAL A 66 -17.08 -4.03 0.77
C VAL A 66 -16.54 -3.85 -0.67
N GLY A 67 -15.73 -4.82 -1.14
CA GLY A 67 -15.15 -4.85 -2.48
C GLY A 67 -13.70 -4.37 -2.55
N LEU A 68 -13.20 -4.19 -3.77
CA LEU A 68 -11.78 -3.94 -4.08
C LEU A 68 -11.46 -2.44 -4.05
N ASN A 69 -10.43 -2.04 -3.28
CA ASN A 69 -9.74 -0.74 -3.33
C ASN A 69 -10.37 0.53 -2.72
N PHE A 70 -11.43 0.43 -1.91
CA PHE A 70 -12.16 1.62 -1.45
C PHE A 70 -11.45 2.46 -0.38
N GLY A 71 -10.61 1.86 0.47
CA GLY A 71 -9.83 2.63 1.45
C GLY A 71 -8.52 3.21 0.91
N LEU A 72 -8.08 2.79 -0.28
CA LEU A 72 -6.68 2.98 -0.67
C LEU A 72 -6.32 4.46 -0.96
N PRO A 73 -7.08 5.23 -1.76
CA PRO A 73 -6.77 6.64 -2.00
C PRO A 73 -6.83 7.49 -0.72
N VAL A 74 -7.84 7.25 0.13
CA VAL A 74 -8.02 7.97 1.40
C VAL A 74 -6.87 7.67 2.36
N GLY A 75 -6.47 6.39 2.48
CA GLY A 75 -5.35 5.98 3.30
C GLY A 75 -4.01 6.51 2.78
N VAL A 76 -3.77 6.45 1.47
CA VAL A 76 -2.57 7.00 0.82
C VAL A 76 -2.40 8.48 1.16
N ILE A 77 -3.47 9.27 1.08
CA ILE A 77 -3.45 10.69 1.46
C ILE A 77 -3.09 10.90 2.92
N CYS A 78 -3.60 10.07 3.83
CA CYS A 78 -3.21 10.12 5.24
C CYS A 78 -1.72 9.81 5.41
N GLY A 79 -1.19 8.87 4.62
CA GLY A 79 0.25 8.58 4.54
C GLY A 79 1.05 9.78 4.03
N ILE A 80 0.59 10.45 2.97
CA ILE A 80 1.20 11.68 2.43
C ILE A 80 1.28 12.75 3.52
N VAL A 81 0.18 13.01 4.24
CA VAL A 81 0.18 13.98 5.35
C VAL A 81 1.24 13.60 6.40
N GLY A 82 1.33 12.32 6.80
CA GLY A 82 2.32 11.85 7.77
C GLY A 82 3.77 12.07 7.30
N VAL A 83 4.06 11.78 6.03
CA VAL A 83 5.37 12.03 5.41
C VAL A 83 5.69 13.52 5.37
N LEU A 84 4.75 14.36 4.92
CA LEU A 84 4.95 15.80 4.82
C LEU A 84 5.21 16.45 6.18
N VAL A 85 4.50 16.02 7.22
CA VAL A 85 4.74 16.54 8.58
C VAL A 85 6.09 16.07 9.10
N ALA A 86 6.50 14.83 8.85
CA ALA A 86 7.84 14.35 9.21
C ALA A 86 8.95 15.12 8.49
N MET A 87 8.74 15.46 7.21
CA MET A 87 9.65 16.30 6.43
C MET A 87 9.67 17.75 6.93
N GLU A 88 8.52 18.33 7.29
CA GLU A 88 8.43 19.69 7.83
C GLU A 88 9.27 19.83 9.12
N PHE A 89 9.24 18.82 9.98
CA PHE A 89 10.08 18.74 11.18
C PHE A 89 11.52 18.29 10.93
N SER A 90 11.91 18.05 9.67
CA SER A 90 13.25 17.61 9.26
C SER A 90 13.74 16.36 10.00
N LEU A 91 12.84 15.40 10.27
CA LEU A 91 13.15 14.19 11.02
C LEU A 91 13.88 13.18 10.13
N LEU A 92 15.06 12.73 10.53
CA LEU A 92 15.94 11.93 9.68
C LEU A 92 15.85 10.42 9.95
N GLY A 93 16.09 9.63 8.91
CA GLY A 93 16.30 8.19 9.02
C GLY A 93 15.10 7.42 9.61
N PHE A 94 15.40 6.45 10.49
CA PHE A 94 14.37 5.56 11.06
C PHE A 94 13.38 6.30 11.98
N THR A 95 13.81 7.37 12.66
CA THR A 95 12.92 8.18 13.49
C THR A 95 11.90 8.94 12.63
N GLY A 96 12.35 9.52 11.51
CA GLY A 96 11.45 10.14 10.52
C GLY A 96 10.41 9.16 9.98
N PHE A 97 10.84 7.96 9.60
CA PHE A 97 9.96 6.90 9.12
C PHE A 97 8.90 6.48 10.17
N LEU A 98 9.30 6.21 11.41
CA LEU A 98 8.36 5.82 12.46
C LEU A 98 7.40 6.93 12.86
N VAL A 99 7.87 8.18 12.94
CA VAL A 99 7.00 9.33 13.24
C VAL A 99 5.99 9.55 12.10
N ALA A 100 6.39 9.39 10.84
CA ALA A 100 5.46 9.46 9.71
C ALA A 100 4.35 8.42 9.83
N ILE A 101 4.66 7.16 10.18
CA ILE A 101 3.65 6.12 10.45
C ILE A 101 2.77 6.50 11.64
N LEU A 102 3.38 6.95 12.74
CA LEU A 102 2.67 7.29 13.97
C LEU A 102 1.67 8.44 13.76
N LEU A 103 1.98 9.39 12.88
CA LEU A 103 1.07 10.47 12.49
C LEU A 103 0.03 10.01 11.47
N ALA A 104 0.41 9.16 10.51
CA ALA A 104 -0.48 8.68 9.46
C ALA A 104 -1.59 7.76 10.00
N VAL A 105 -1.29 6.91 11.00
CA VAL A 105 -2.24 5.91 11.51
C VAL A 105 -3.49 6.52 12.17
N PRO A 106 -3.40 7.48 13.12
CA PRO A 106 -4.57 8.12 13.71
C PRO A 106 -5.43 8.86 12.68
N LEU A 107 -4.78 9.55 11.73
CA LEU A 107 -5.46 10.22 10.62
C LEU A 107 -6.21 9.22 9.75
N ALA A 108 -5.58 8.10 9.41
CA ALA A 108 -6.20 7.03 8.63
C ALA A 108 -7.37 6.35 9.37
N ILE A 109 -7.29 6.20 10.70
CA ILE A 109 -8.41 5.69 11.50
C ILE A 109 -9.61 6.65 11.43
N GLY A 110 -9.38 7.95 11.65
CA GLY A 110 -10.43 8.97 11.59
C GLY A 110 -11.05 9.09 10.20
N ALA A 111 -10.21 9.25 9.17
CA ALA A 111 -10.66 9.34 7.78
C ALA A 111 -11.35 8.05 7.32
N GLY A 112 -10.82 6.88 7.70
CA GLY A 112 -11.40 5.58 7.39
C GLY A 112 -12.75 5.35 8.08
N TYR A 113 -12.93 5.86 9.30
CA TYR A 113 -14.23 5.82 9.96
C TYR A 113 -15.26 6.68 9.22
N LEU A 114 -14.93 7.93 8.90
CA LEU A 114 -15.80 8.82 8.11
C LEU A 114 -16.14 8.22 6.74
N TYR A 115 -15.15 7.66 6.07
CA TYR A 115 -15.32 6.97 4.80
C TYR A 115 -16.24 5.75 4.93
N SER A 116 -16.11 4.97 6.01
CA SER A 116 -16.97 3.83 6.27
C SER A 116 -18.44 4.21 6.48
N LEU A 117 -18.72 5.37 7.08
CA LEU A 117 -20.09 5.88 7.26
C LEU A 117 -20.76 6.17 5.91
N LEU A 118 -19.99 6.61 4.93
CA LEU A 118 -20.47 6.86 3.58
C LEU A 118 -20.68 5.54 2.83
N ILE A 119 -19.67 4.66 2.82
CA ILE A 119 -19.74 3.39 2.09
C ILE A 119 -20.83 2.46 2.61
N ASN A 120 -21.05 2.43 3.93
CA ASN A 120 -22.13 1.63 4.50
C ASN A 120 -23.54 2.15 4.14
N ARG A 121 -23.69 3.39 3.67
CA ARG A 121 -24.96 3.94 3.18
C ARG A 121 -25.24 3.63 1.71
N VAL A 122 -24.22 3.30 0.93
CA VAL A 122 -24.33 3.08 -0.53
C VAL A 122 -24.08 1.61 -0.90
N GLN A 123 -24.63 0.69 -0.11
CA GLN A 123 -24.43 -0.75 -0.32
C GLN A 123 -24.87 -1.17 -1.72
N GLY A 124 -24.01 -1.91 -2.43
CA GLY A 124 -24.24 -2.32 -3.83
C GLY A 124 -23.79 -1.32 -4.90
N GLN A 125 -23.55 -0.05 -4.56
CA GLN A 125 -22.93 0.96 -5.45
C GLN A 125 -21.57 1.45 -4.94
N GLU A 126 -20.99 0.71 -4.00
CA GLU A 126 -19.75 1.02 -3.28
C GLU A 126 -18.59 1.27 -4.24
N MET A 127 -18.58 0.57 -5.39
CA MET A 127 -17.54 0.71 -6.40
C MET A 127 -17.50 2.07 -7.09
N MET A 128 -18.66 2.53 -7.56
CA MET A 128 -18.75 3.82 -8.22
C MET A 128 -18.50 4.94 -7.22
N VAL A 129 -19.21 4.90 -6.09
CA VAL A 129 -19.12 5.95 -5.07
C VAL A 129 -17.71 6.02 -4.46
N GLY A 130 -17.10 4.88 -4.15
CA GLY A 130 -15.76 4.85 -3.59
C GLY A 130 -14.70 5.40 -4.53
N THR A 131 -14.83 5.17 -5.84
CA THR A 131 -13.95 5.75 -6.86
C THR A 131 -14.10 7.27 -6.94
N TYR A 132 -15.34 7.78 -6.96
CA TYR A 132 -15.60 9.23 -6.95
C TYR A 132 -15.04 9.90 -5.70
N VAL A 133 -15.29 9.31 -4.52
CA VAL A 133 -14.72 9.83 -3.27
C VAL A 133 -13.20 9.84 -3.33
N GLY A 134 -12.57 8.77 -3.83
CA GLY A 134 -11.13 8.72 -4.02
C GLY A 134 -10.61 9.91 -4.85
N PHE A 135 -11.18 10.16 -6.02
CA PHE A 135 -10.80 11.29 -6.86
C PHE A 135 -11.08 12.64 -6.21
N SER A 136 -12.23 12.81 -5.54
CA SER A 136 -12.59 14.05 -4.86
C SER A 136 -11.64 14.37 -3.71
N VAL A 137 -11.24 13.38 -2.91
CA VAL A 137 -10.30 13.60 -1.80
C VAL A 137 -8.92 13.95 -2.35
N VAL A 138 -8.45 13.28 -3.40
CA VAL A 138 -7.18 13.65 -4.07
C VAL A 138 -7.22 15.09 -4.57
N ALA A 139 -8.26 15.48 -5.31
CA ALA A 139 -8.40 16.84 -5.83
C ALA A 139 -8.51 17.89 -4.70
N GLY A 140 -9.29 17.60 -3.66
CA GLY A 140 -9.43 18.47 -2.49
C GLY A 140 -8.10 18.66 -1.76
N MET A 141 -7.30 17.60 -1.65
CA MET A 141 -5.97 17.69 -1.04
C MET A 141 -4.98 18.46 -1.91
N CYS A 142 -5.04 18.35 -3.24
CA CYS A 142 -4.23 19.20 -4.13
C CYS A 142 -4.46 20.70 -3.88
N ILE A 143 -5.70 21.11 -3.61
CA ILE A 143 -6.04 22.49 -3.25
C ILE A 143 -5.50 22.81 -1.85
N PHE A 144 -5.63 21.89 -0.89
CA PHE A 144 -5.09 22.04 0.46
C PHE A 144 -3.57 22.23 0.46
N TRP A 145 -2.80 21.47 -0.33
CA TRP A 145 -1.34 21.57 -0.40
C TRP A 145 -0.84 22.91 -0.91
N LEU A 146 -1.64 23.62 -1.71
CA LEU A 146 -1.33 24.98 -2.18
C LEU A 146 -1.53 26.04 -1.09
N MET A 147 -2.48 25.82 -0.18
CA MET A 147 -2.81 26.77 0.90
C MET A 147 -2.11 26.45 2.22
N ALA A 148 -1.64 25.22 2.41
CA ALA A 148 -1.04 24.78 3.65
C ALA A 148 0.27 25.56 3.94
N PRO A 149 0.46 26.04 5.19
CA PRO A 149 1.62 26.85 5.55
C PRO A 149 2.85 25.98 5.84
N PHE A 150 3.53 25.51 4.80
CA PHE A 150 4.83 24.85 4.91
C PHE A 150 5.94 25.88 5.09
N ARG A 151 6.89 25.61 6.01
CA ARG A 151 8.06 26.48 6.25
C ARG A 151 9.35 25.83 5.76
N ASN A 152 9.38 24.51 5.59
CA ASN A 152 10.58 23.82 5.14
C ASN A 152 10.91 24.18 3.67
N PRO A 153 12.13 24.71 3.38
CA PRO A 153 12.59 25.02 2.02
C PRO A 153 12.59 23.84 1.06
N ALA A 154 12.66 22.60 1.56
CA ALA A 154 12.57 21.39 0.75
C ALA A 154 11.15 21.17 0.18
N LEU A 155 10.13 21.67 0.86
CA LEU A 155 8.71 21.44 0.54
C LEU A 155 8.10 22.55 -0.33
N ILE A 156 8.52 23.81 -0.12
CA ILE A 156 7.95 24.99 -0.78
C ILE A 156 8.60 25.30 -2.13
N TRP A 157 7.86 25.89 -3.07
CA TRP A 157 8.43 26.34 -4.35
C TRP A 157 9.63 27.29 -4.14
N PRO A 158 10.76 27.09 -4.85
CA PRO A 158 11.94 27.95 -4.73
C PRO A 158 11.65 29.41 -5.11
N VAL A 159 10.71 29.61 -6.03
CA VAL A 159 10.23 30.92 -6.50
C VAL A 159 8.78 31.06 -6.04
N GLY A 160 8.49 32.08 -5.23
CA GLY A 160 7.16 32.38 -4.70
C GLY A 160 6.91 31.94 -3.25
N GLY A 161 7.69 30.99 -2.71
CA GLY A 161 7.73 30.66 -1.28
C GLY A 161 6.42 30.16 -0.66
N GLN A 162 5.40 29.87 -1.47
CA GLN A 162 4.09 29.41 -1.03
C GLN A 162 3.68 28.15 -1.82
N GLY A 163 2.98 27.24 -1.14
CA GLY A 163 2.47 26.00 -1.72
C GLY A 163 3.53 24.90 -1.85
N LEU A 164 3.05 23.66 -1.82
CA LEU A 164 3.86 22.45 -1.95
C LEU A 164 4.34 22.22 -3.39
N ARG A 165 5.58 21.76 -3.56
CA ARG A 165 6.10 21.29 -4.85
C ARG A 165 5.40 20.01 -5.30
N VAL A 166 5.33 19.80 -6.61
CA VAL A 166 4.77 18.58 -7.23
C VAL A 166 5.68 17.35 -7.08
N THR A 167 6.98 17.57 -6.91
CA THR A 167 7.98 16.52 -6.74
C THR A 167 8.79 16.82 -5.50
N LEU A 168 8.76 15.89 -4.55
CA LEU A 168 9.49 15.95 -3.30
C LEU A 168 10.41 14.74 -3.28
N THR A 169 11.69 14.98 -3.04
CA THR A 169 12.66 13.91 -2.84
C THR A 169 12.78 13.65 -1.35
N LEU A 170 12.82 12.38 -0.97
CA LEU A 170 13.06 11.99 0.43
C LEU A 170 14.55 11.80 0.74
N ALA A 171 15.43 12.07 -0.25
CA ALA A 171 16.87 11.83 -0.21
C ALA A 171 17.52 12.35 1.08
N ASP A 172 17.22 13.59 1.46
CA ASP A 172 17.83 14.23 2.63
C ASP A 172 17.09 13.96 3.94
N THR A 173 16.01 13.16 3.92
CA THR A 173 15.15 12.91 5.08
C THR A 173 15.24 11.45 5.52
N PHE A 174 14.52 10.54 4.85
CA PHE A 174 14.50 9.12 5.20
C PHE A 174 14.40 8.20 3.98
N ALA A 175 14.87 8.62 2.81
CA ALA A 175 14.98 7.73 1.65
C ALA A 175 15.87 6.52 1.95
N GLY A 176 15.48 5.35 1.43
CA GLY A 176 16.29 4.14 1.51
C GLY A 176 16.46 3.53 2.90
N VAL A 177 15.83 4.07 3.96
CA VAL A 177 15.97 3.56 5.34
C VAL A 177 15.71 2.05 5.46
N LEU A 178 14.61 1.52 4.92
CA LEU A 178 14.34 0.08 4.98
C LEU A 178 15.12 -0.71 3.92
N ASN A 179 15.51 -0.07 2.82
CA ASN A 179 16.21 -0.72 1.72
C ASN A 179 17.66 -1.00 2.08
N ASN A 180 18.29 -0.06 2.79
CA ASN A 180 19.68 -0.11 3.25
C ASN A 180 19.81 -0.80 4.62
N PHE A 181 18.70 -0.97 5.35
CA PHE A 181 18.72 -1.68 6.62
C PHE A 181 18.89 -3.19 6.38
N LEU A 182 20.00 -3.74 6.88
CA LEU A 182 20.39 -5.15 6.74
C LEU A 182 20.53 -5.65 5.28
N SER A 183 20.73 -4.76 4.30
CA SER A 183 20.96 -5.20 2.93
C SER A 183 22.23 -6.04 2.83
N PHE A 184 22.14 -7.12 2.05
CA PHE A 184 23.31 -7.93 1.68
C PHE A 184 23.40 -7.99 0.16
N GLU A 185 24.63 -7.95 -0.32
CA GLU A 185 24.94 -8.14 -1.73
C GLU A 185 25.39 -9.59 -1.95
N LEU A 186 24.64 -10.32 -2.77
CA LEU A 186 25.00 -11.68 -3.15
C LEU A 186 25.16 -11.74 -4.68
N PHE A 187 26.37 -11.96 -5.19
CA PHE A 187 26.62 -12.05 -6.64
C PHE A 187 26.08 -10.85 -7.45
N GLY A 188 26.18 -9.62 -6.93
CA GLY A 188 25.65 -8.41 -7.57
C GLY A 188 24.14 -8.20 -7.42
N LEU A 189 23.44 -9.05 -6.65
CA LEU A 189 22.05 -8.89 -6.23
C LEU A 189 22.02 -8.21 -4.86
N ALA A 190 21.55 -6.97 -4.80
CA ALA A 190 21.29 -6.26 -3.55
C ALA A 190 19.90 -6.65 -3.04
N VAL A 191 19.85 -7.44 -1.96
CA VAL A 191 18.57 -7.87 -1.37
C VAL A 191 18.16 -6.87 -0.28
N PRO A 192 17.03 -6.14 -0.42
CA PRO A 192 16.55 -5.18 0.57
C PRO A 192 15.87 -5.92 1.73
N THR A 193 16.65 -6.58 2.58
CA THR A 193 16.10 -7.45 3.63
C THR A 193 15.25 -6.70 4.64
N GLY A 194 15.63 -5.47 5.02
CA GLY A 194 14.85 -4.65 5.95
C GLY A 194 13.45 -4.37 5.45
N LEU A 195 13.31 -4.01 4.18
CA LEU A 195 12.02 -3.80 3.51
C LEU A 195 11.20 -5.09 3.45
N LEU A 196 11.82 -6.22 3.07
CA LEU A 196 11.14 -7.51 2.99
C LEU A 196 10.71 -8.04 4.37
N LEU A 197 11.51 -7.81 5.41
CA LEU A 197 11.20 -8.15 6.79
C LEU A 197 10.02 -7.30 7.28
N PHE A 198 10.05 -5.99 7.03
CA PHE A 198 8.93 -5.10 7.38
C PHE A 198 7.64 -5.51 6.66
N TYR A 199 7.71 -5.81 5.36
CA TYR A 199 6.58 -6.35 4.61
C TYR A 199 6.06 -7.65 5.24
N THR A 200 6.95 -8.59 5.54
CA THR A 200 6.59 -9.90 6.14
C THR A 200 5.97 -9.71 7.53
N LEU A 201 6.47 -8.76 8.33
CA LEU A 201 5.85 -8.37 9.60
C LEU A 201 4.41 -7.91 9.38
N MET A 202 4.15 -7.05 8.39
CA MET A 202 2.79 -6.60 8.06
C MET A 202 1.90 -7.77 7.61
N VAL A 203 2.43 -8.70 6.79
CA VAL A 203 1.70 -9.94 6.41
C VAL A 203 1.32 -10.72 7.65
N VAL A 204 2.25 -10.96 8.57
CA VAL A 204 2.03 -11.72 9.81
C VAL A 204 0.99 -11.03 10.70
N LEU A 205 1.03 -9.70 10.84
CA LEU A 205 0.04 -8.95 11.61
C LEU A 205 -1.37 -9.09 11.03
N VAL A 206 -1.52 -8.95 9.71
CA VAL A 206 -2.80 -9.13 9.02
C VAL A 206 -3.28 -10.57 9.15
N TRP A 207 -2.40 -11.54 8.96
CA TRP A 207 -2.71 -12.96 9.12
C TRP A 207 -3.17 -13.28 10.55
N LEU A 208 -2.47 -12.78 11.56
CA LEU A 208 -2.82 -12.94 12.97
C LEU A 208 -4.19 -12.31 13.26
N PHE A 209 -4.46 -11.12 12.71
CA PHE A 209 -5.77 -10.47 12.84
C PHE A 209 -6.90 -11.38 12.32
N PHE A 210 -6.73 -12.02 11.16
CA PHE A 210 -7.74 -12.94 10.62
C PHE A 210 -7.92 -14.23 11.45
N LYS A 211 -6.98 -14.56 12.34
CA LYS A 211 -7.16 -15.65 13.33
C LYS A 211 -7.91 -15.20 14.58
N THR A 212 -8.12 -13.91 14.80
CA THR A 212 -8.90 -13.40 15.95
C THR A 212 -10.40 -13.54 15.74
N LYS A 213 -11.17 -13.46 16.83
CA LYS A 213 -12.65 -13.47 16.79
C LYS A 213 -13.22 -12.37 15.87
N ALA A 214 -12.59 -11.20 15.85
CA ALA A 214 -13.02 -10.08 15.02
C ALA A 214 -12.77 -10.34 13.52
N GLY A 215 -11.61 -10.90 13.18
CA GLY A 215 -11.27 -11.26 11.80
C GLY A 215 -12.14 -12.38 11.24
N VAL A 216 -12.39 -13.43 12.02
CA VAL A 216 -13.30 -14.52 11.61
C VAL A 216 -14.72 -14.01 11.44
N ALA A 217 -15.22 -13.18 12.36
CA ALA A 217 -16.55 -12.59 12.23
C ALA A 217 -16.67 -11.66 11.00
N MET A 218 -15.61 -10.91 10.68
CA MET A 218 -15.55 -10.10 9.45
C MET A 218 -15.66 -10.95 8.19
N GLU A 219 -14.94 -12.07 8.13
CA GLU A 219 -14.98 -12.98 6.99
C GLU A 219 -16.36 -13.63 6.82
N VAL A 220 -17.03 -14.02 7.92
CA VAL A 220 -18.40 -14.54 7.89
C VAL A 220 -19.37 -13.49 7.34
N VAL A 221 -19.23 -12.23 7.77
CA VAL A 221 -20.02 -11.09 7.29
C VAL A 221 -19.81 -10.88 5.78
N GLY A 222 -18.57 -10.92 5.30
CA GLY A 222 -18.27 -10.73 3.88
C GLY A 222 -18.74 -11.87 2.99
N ARG A 223 -18.67 -13.12 3.46
CA ARG A 223 -19.09 -14.31 2.69
C ARG A 223 -20.61 -14.44 2.60
N ASN A 224 -21.33 -14.27 3.71
CA ASN A 224 -22.79 -14.38 3.73
C ASN A 224 -23.41 -13.42 4.76
N PRO A 225 -23.79 -12.20 4.32
CA PRO A 225 -24.40 -11.20 5.20
C PRO A 225 -25.70 -11.68 5.87
N ARG A 226 -26.52 -12.48 5.18
CA ARG A 226 -27.80 -12.98 5.73
C ARG A 226 -27.56 -13.96 6.87
N PHE A 227 -26.63 -14.88 6.68
CA PHE A 227 -26.24 -15.84 7.72
C PHE A 227 -25.58 -15.14 8.92
N ALA A 228 -24.72 -14.15 8.67
CA ALA A 228 -24.07 -13.38 9.71
C ALA A 228 -25.10 -12.61 10.57
N ALA A 229 -26.09 -11.97 9.94
CA ALA A 229 -27.17 -11.26 10.63
C ALA A 229 -28.04 -12.22 11.48
N ALA A 230 -28.39 -13.40 10.94
CA ALA A 230 -29.12 -14.43 11.68
C ALA A 230 -28.33 -14.98 12.88
N SER A 231 -27.01 -14.95 12.81
CA SER A 231 -26.09 -15.35 13.89
C SER A 231 -25.82 -14.22 14.91
N GLY A 232 -26.50 -13.08 14.80
CA GLY A 232 -26.37 -11.94 15.72
C GLY A 232 -25.16 -11.02 15.45
N LEU A 233 -24.46 -11.18 14.33
CA LEU A 233 -23.34 -10.31 13.96
C LEU A 233 -23.83 -9.02 13.31
N SER A 234 -23.31 -7.88 13.77
CA SER A 234 -23.63 -6.57 13.20
C SER A 234 -22.83 -6.32 11.90
N LEU A 235 -23.51 -6.36 10.75
CA LEU A 235 -22.91 -6.15 9.42
C LEU A 235 -22.10 -4.85 9.34
N THR A 236 -22.70 -3.73 9.73
CA THR A 236 -22.09 -2.40 9.64
C THR A 236 -20.79 -2.30 10.44
N LYS A 237 -20.72 -2.89 11.63
CA LYS A 237 -19.54 -2.84 12.50
C LYS A 237 -18.34 -3.52 11.87
N TYR A 238 -18.52 -4.74 11.36
CA TYR A 238 -17.43 -5.52 10.77
C TYR A 238 -17.00 -4.95 9.41
N ARG A 239 -17.95 -4.39 8.64
CA ARG A 239 -17.64 -3.62 7.43
C ARG A 239 -16.82 -2.37 7.73
N THR A 240 -17.23 -1.57 8.73
CA THR A 240 -16.47 -0.41 9.19
C THR A 240 -15.07 -0.79 9.65
N LEU A 241 -14.92 -1.88 10.40
CA LEU A 241 -13.62 -2.37 10.83
C LEU A 241 -12.73 -2.74 9.62
N GLY A 242 -13.26 -3.45 8.63
CA GLY A 242 -12.52 -3.81 7.42
C GLY A 242 -12.05 -2.59 6.62
N ILE A 243 -12.92 -1.58 6.50
CA ILE A 243 -12.60 -0.31 5.83
C ILE A 243 -11.50 0.44 6.58
N ILE A 244 -11.62 0.58 7.91
CA ILE A 244 -10.62 1.28 8.74
C ILE A 244 -9.26 0.59 8.64
N MET A 245 -9.21 -0.74 8.77
CA MET A 245 -7.94 -1.46 8.65
C MET A 245 -7.34 -1.32 7.25
N SER A 246 -8.16 -1.37 6.20
CA SER A 246 -7.71 -1.14 4.83
C SER A 246 -7.09 0.26 4.67
N THR A 247 -7.73 1.31 5.20
CA THR A 247 -7.20 2.68 5.15
C THR A 247 -5.90 2.84 5.94
N VAL A 248 -5.76 2.18 7.09
CA VAL A 248 -4.55 2.21 7.91
C VAL A 248 -3.40 1.51 7.20
N LEU A 249 -3.63 0.32 6.65
CA LEU A 249 -2.62 -0.40 5.87
C LEU A 249 -2.21 0.38 4.62
N ALA A 250 -3.14 1.06 3.95
CA ALA A 250 -2.82 1.92 2.81
C ALA A 250 -1.96 3.13 3.21
N ALA A 251 -2.21 3.73 4.38
CA ALA A 251 -1.38 4.81 4.91
C ALA A 251 0.05 4.35 5.22
N ILE A 252 0.20 3.22 5.92
CA ILE A 252 1.51 2.60 6.19
C ILE A 252 2.20 2.20 4.88
N GLY A 253 1.43 1.65 3.93
CA GLY A 253 1.90 1.30 2.60
C GLY A 253 2.48 2.48 1.86
N TYR A 254 1.85 3.66 1.96
CA TYR A 254 2.40 4.88 1.36
C TYR A 254 3.71 5.34 2.00
N VAL A 255 3.79 5.36 3.34
CA VAL A 255 5.05 5.76 4.01
C VAL A 255 6.20 4.82 3.60
N THR A 256 5.93 3.52 3.52
CA THR A 256 6.90 2.49 3.08
C THR A 256 7.27 2.67 1.61
N TYR A 257 6.28 2.89 0.74
CA TYR A 257 6.49 3.16 -0.67
C TYR A 257 7.36 4.39 -0.89
N ALA A 258 7.03 5.52 -0.25
CA ALA A 258 7.72 6.79 -0.39
C ALA A 258 9.19 6.68 0.04
N GLN A 259 9.44 6.05 1.20
CA GLN A 259 10.79 5.81 1.70
C GLN A 259 11.64 5.01 0.71
N SER A 260 11.07 3.99 0.08
CA SER A 260 11.83 3.12 -0.82
C SER A 260 11.92 3.66 -2.25
N PHE A 261 11.00 4.54 -2.66
CA PHE A 261 11.02 5.15 -3.99
C PHE A 261 12.10 6.23 -4.07
N GLY A 262 12.23 7.07 -3.03
CA GLY A 262 13.27 8.10 -2.92
C GLY A 262 13.00 9.32 -3.77
#